data_AF-A0A552WN53-F1
#
_entry.id   AF-A0A552WN53-F1
#
_cell.length_a   1.000
_cell.length_b   1.000
_cell.length_c   1.000
_cell.angle_alpha   90.00
_cell.angle_beta   90.00
_cell.angle_gamma   90.00
#
_symmetry.space_group_name_H-M   'P 1'
#
loop_
_entity.id
_entity.type
_entity.pdbx_description
1 polymer ?
#
loop_
_entity_poly.entity_id
_entity_poly.type
_entity_poly.pdbx_seq_one_letter_code
_entity_poly.pdbx_strand_id
1 'polypeptide(L)'
;MTMPSWVRSVLVAVAVGGSGGLVVGGLGARTAMRLIAVAEPAELTGARTLSGGVIGELTWSGTADVLMAGLVVGVLGGLLYLAVRGALPRRERARAALFAAFLVLVPGAVFSRDSEFRMLERPLLALAVFLPVFVLYGLLVALVVERYAPAPERTHGAPAVMARGVVLLTVGLALTLQVVSLTRVSAG
;
A
#
# COMPACT_ATOMS: atom_id res chain seq x y z
N MET A 1 13.31 7.53 31.62
CA MET A 1 13.09 8.42 30.46
C MET A 1 11.76 8.04 29.80
N THR A 2 10.76 8.91 29.85
CA THR A 2 9.48 8.69 29.17
C THR A 2 9.63 9.01 27.69
N MET A 3 9.21 8.10 26.83
CA MET A 3 9.34 8.25 25.38
C MET A 3 8.40 9.37 24.88
N PRO A 4 8.86 10.29 24.02
CA PRO A 4 8.00 11.36 23.51
C PRO A 4 6.80 10.80 22.73
N SER A 5 5.64 11.47 22.84
CA SER A 5 4.36 11.06 22.24
C SER A 5 4.46 10.85 20.73
N TRP A 6 5.17 11.75 20.04
CA TRP A 6 5.37 11.69 18.59
C TRP A 6 6.21 10.48 18.15
N VAL A 7 7.23 10.09 18.91
CA VAL A 7 8.06 8.91 18.60
C VAL A 7 7.20 7.66 18.71
N ARG A 8 6.38 7.56 19.75
CA ARG A 8 5.43 6.45 19.90
C ARG A 8 4.44 6.39 18.73
N SER A 9 3.91 7.53 18.27
CA SER A 9 3.03 7.57 17.10
C SER A 9 3.71 7.07 15.83
N VAL A 10 4.95 7.48 15.58
CA VAL A 10 5.73 7.02 14.41
C VAL A 10 6.00 5.53 14.50
N LEU A 11 6.42 5.02 15.66
CA LEU A 11 6.68 3.58 15.84
C LEU A 11 5.41 2.74 15.64
N VAL A 12 4.27 3.19 16.17
CA VAL A 12 2.98 2.52 15.93
C VAL A 12 2.64 2.54 14.45
N ALA A 13 2.79 3.67 13.77
CA ALA A 13 2.49 3.78 12.34
C ALA A 13 3.40 2.89 11.48
N VAL A 14 4.71 2.84 11.78
CA VAL A 14 5.67 1.97 11.09
C VAL A 14 5.36 0.50 11.35
N ALA A 15 5.13 0.11 12.60
CA ALA A 15 4.86 -1.29 12.96
C ALA A 15 3.54 -1.78 12.36
N VAL A 16 2.46 -1.00 12.49
CA VAL A 16 1.14 -1.35 11.97
C VAL A 16 1.12 -1.28 10.44
N GLY A 17 1.72 -0.24 9.87
CA GLY A 17 1.84 -0.08 8.44
C GLY A 17 2.63 -1.22 7.82
N GLY A 18 3.81 -1.53 8.37
CA GLY A 18 4.67 -2.60 7.87
C GLY A 18 4.06 -3.99 8.02
N SER A 19 3.53 -4.33 9.20
CA SER A 19 2.85 -5.62 9.41
C SER A 19 1.57 -5.76 8.57
N GLY A 20 0.77 -4.69 8.49
CA GLY A 20 -0.40 -4.64 7.61
C GLY A 20 -0.01 -4.75 6.13
N GLY A 21 1.10 -4.15 5.73
CA GLY A 21 1.63 -4.24 4.37
C GLY A 21 2.16 -5.62 4.02
N LEU A 22 2.81 -6.31 4.95
CA LEU A 22 3.23 -7.71 4.76
C LEU A 22 2.03 -8.64 4.60
N VAL A 23 1.04 -8.52 5.49
CA VAL A 23 -0.10 -9.44 5.53
C VAL A 23 -1.10 -9.10 4.42
N VAL A 24 -1.60 -7.87 4.38
CA VAL A 24 -2.64 -7.48 3.43
C VAL A 24 -2.03 -7.20 2.07
N GLY A 25 -0.97 -6.37 2.02
CA GLY A 25 -0.29 -6.05 0.76
C GLY A 25 0.44 -7.24 0.16
N GLY A 26 1.32 -7.91 0.93
CA GLY A 26 2.15 -9.00 0.43
C GLY A 26 1.37 -10.29 0.21
N LEU A 27 0.87 -10.91 1.29
CA LEU A 27 0.12 -12.18 1.16
C LEU A 27 -1.21 -11.99 0.42
N GLY A 28 -1.90 -10.87 0.66
CA GLY A 28 -3.13 -10.55 -0.05
C GLY A 28 -2.91 -10.33 -1.55
N ALA A 29 -1.89 -9.57 -1.96
CA ALA A 29 -1.57 -9.45 -3.39
C ALA A 29 -1.15 -10.79 -4.00
N ARG A 30 -0.39 -11.63 -3.28
CA ARG A 30 0.00 -12.96 -3.78
C ARG A 30 -1.22 -13.85 -4.01
N THR A 31 -2.17 -13.81 -3.08
CA THR A 31 -3.44 -14.53 -3.19
C THR A 31 -4.26 -13.98 -4.35
N ALA A 32 -4.31 -12.65 -4.52
CA ALA A 32 -5.01 -11.99 -5.62
C ALA A 32 -4.44 -12.40 -6.98
N MET A 33 -3.11 -12.34 -7.14
CA MET A 33 -2.42 -12.77 -8.36
C MET A 33 -2.72 -14.24 -8.68
N ARG A 34 -2.75 -15.13 -7.67
CA ARG A 34 -3.08 -16.54 -7.88
C ARG A 34 -4.53 -16.74 -8.32
N LEU A 35 -5.47 -16.01 -7.72
CA LEU A 35 -6.88 -16.06 -8.12
C LEU A 35 -7.08 -15.60 -9.56
N ILE A 36 -6.37 -14.53 -9.96
CA ILE A 36 -6.39 -14.03 -11.34
C ILE A 36 -5.79 -15.07 -12.28
N ALA A 37 -4.63 -15.65 -11.94
CA ALA A 37 -3.98 -16.67 -12.76
C ALA A 37 -4.84 -17.92 -12.99
N VAL A 38 -5.63 -18.35 -12.00
CA VAL A 38 -6.56 -19.49 -12.14
C VAL A 38 -7.78 -19.12 -13.00
N ALA A 39 -8.16 -17.84 -13.05
CA ALA A 39 -9.35 -17.37 -13.75
C ALA A 39 -9.08 -16.88 -15.19
N GLU A 40 -7.82 -16.61 -15.53
CA GLU A 40 -7.34 -16.31 -16.89
C GLU A 40 -7.19 -17.61 -17.70
N PRO A 41 -7.34 -17.58 -19.04
CA PRO A 41 -7.19 -18.76 -19.88
C PRO A 41 -5.80 -19.40 -19.75
N ALA A 42 -5.73 -20.72 -19.91
CA ALA A 42 -4.49 -21.50 -19.80
C ALA A 42 -3.38 -21.03 -20.76
N GLU A 43 -3.76 -20.35 -21.85
CA GLU A 43 -2.85 -19.78 -22.86
C GLU A 43 -1.94 -18.66 -22.32
N LEU A 44 -2.33 -18.01 -21.21
CA LEU A 44 -1.52 -17.00 -20.51
C LEU A 44 -0.74 -17.57 -19.30
N THR A 45 -1.04 -18.81 -18.90
CA THR A 45 -0.36 -19.47 -17.77
C THR A 45 1.02 -19.95 -18.22
N GLY A 46 2.08 -19.46 -17.57
CA GLY A 46 3.47 -19.70 -17.99
C GLY A 46 4.10 -18.56 -18.81
N ALA A 47 3.34 -17.52 -19.19
CA ALA A 47 3.91 -16.33 -19.82
C ALA A 47 4.71 -15.50 -18.80
N ARG A 48 5.83 -14.92 -19.25
CA ARG A 48 6.61 -13.97 -18.44
C ARG A 48 5.90 -12.63 -18.38
N THR A 49 5.69 -12.09 -17.19
CA THR A 49 5.32 -10.68 -16.99
C THR A 49 6.52 -9.78 -17.28
N LEU A 50 6.26 -8.50 -17.55
CA LEU A 50 7.31 -7.48 -17.73
C LEU A 50 8.18 -7.34 -16.48
N SER A 51 7.65 -7.68 -15.30
CA SER A 51 8.35 -7.77 -14.03
C SER A 51 9.26 -9.00 -13.85
N GLY A 52 9.42 -9.84 -14.88
CA GLY A 52 10.27 -11.03 -14.85
C GLY A 52 9.68 -12.24 -14.11
N GLY A 53 8.42 -12.16 -13.66
CA GLY A 53 7.71 -13.26 -13.02
C GLY A 53 7.01 -14.15 -14.05
N VAL A 54 6.99 -15.47 -13.83
CA VAL A 54 6.18 -16.38 -14.65
C VAL A 54 4.75 -16.40 -14.07
N ILE A 55 3.75 -16.08 -14.88
CA ILE A 55 2.34 -16.12 -14.49
C ILE A 55 2.01 -17.56 -14.06
N GLY A 56 1.72 -17.76 -12.78
CA GLY A 56 1.36 -19.07 -12.21
C GLY A 56 2.44 -19.77 -11.38
N GLU A 57 3.70 -19.29 -11.37
CA GLU A 57 4.77 -19.90 -10.56
C GLU A 57 4.97 -19.19 -9.21
N LEU A 58 4.96 -19.98 -8.12
CA LEU A 58 5.40 -19.53 -6.80
C LEU A 58 6.91 -19.74 -6.68
N THR A 59 7.70 -18.77 -7.14
CA THR A 59 9.12 -18.73 -6.79
C THR A 59 9.30 -18.16 -5.38
N TRP A 60 10.26 -18.72 -4.63
CA TRP A 60 10.62 -18.21 -3.30
C TRP A 60 11.16 -16.78 -3.37
N SER A 61 11.94 -16.47 -4.41
CA SER A 61 12.46 -15.12 -4.66
C SER A 61 11.32 -14.12 -4.92
N GLY A 62 10.42 -14.43 -5.86
CA GLY A 62 9.30 -13.53 -6.18
C GLY A 62 8.31 -13.35 -5.03
N THR A 63 8.20 -14.32 -4.12
CA THR A 63 7.38 -14.18 -2.91
C THR A 63 8.07 -13.27 -1.89
N ALA A 64 9.38 -13.42 -1.69
CA ALA A 64 10.15 -12.54 -0.81
C ALA A 64 10.14 -11.08 -1.31
N ASP A 65 10.24 -10.88 -2.62
CA ASP A 65 10.19 -9.54 -3.23
C ASP A 65 8.84 -8.87 -3.01
N VAL A 66 7.73 -9.59 -3.23
CA VAL A 66 6.37 -9.06 -2.98
C VAL A 66 6.14 -8.77 -1.50
N LEU A 67 6.65 -9.62 -0.60
CA LEU A 67 6.56 -9.37 0.84
C LEU A 67 7.38 -8.13 1.25
N MET A 68 8.60 -7.99 0.74
CA MET A 68 9.46 -6.84 1.00
C MET A 68 8.86 -5.55 0.43
N ALA A 69 8.34 -5.59 -0.79
CA ALA A 69 7.60 -4.47 -1.37
C ALA A 69 6.38 -4.12 -0.53
N GLY A 70 5.60 -5.13 -0.11
CA GLY A 70 4.45 -4.96 0.79
C GLY A 70 4.84 -4.33 2.13
N LEU A 71 5.96 -4.74 2.72
CA LEU A 71 6.50 -4.15 3.95
C LEU A 71 6.84 -2.67 3.75
N VAL A 72 7.61 -2.33 2.72
CA VAL A 72 8.04 -0.96 2.44
C VAL A 72 6.82 -0.07 2.16
N VAL A 73 5.97 -0.46 1.21
CA VAL A 73 4.75 0.27 0.87
C VAL A 73 3.82 0.36 2.09
N GLY A 74 3.76 -0.68 2.90
CA GLY A 74 3.03 -0.72 4.16
C GLY A 74 3.54 0.30 5.16
N VAL A 75 4.84 0.40 5.38
CA VAL A 75 5.42 1.42 6.28
C VAL A 75 5.06 2.82 5.77
N LEU A 76 5.22 3.06 4.48
CA LEU A 76 4.91 4.36 3.87
C LEU A 76 3.43 4.70 4.00
N GLY A 77 2.52 3.74 3.80
CA GLY A 77 1.09 3.92 4.00
C GLY A 77 0.70 4.22 5.45
N GLY A 78 1.36 3.56 6.41
CA GLY A 78 1.19 3.84 7.85
C GLY A 78 1.62 5.27 8.22
N LEU A 79 2.78 5.69 7.74
CA LEU A 79 3.29 7.05 7.93
C LEU A 79 2.41 8.10 7.23
N LEU A 80 1.94 7.80 6.02
CA LEU A 80 0.99 8.62 5.29
C LEU A 80 -0.28 8.85 6.10
N TYR A 81 -0.88 7.78 6.65
CA TYR A 81 -2.04 7.90 7.53
C TYR A 81 -1.75 8.80 8.73
N LEU A 82 -0.62 8.57 9.41
CA LEU A 82 -0.21 9.36 10.57
C LEU A 82 -0.07 10.84 10.24
N ALA A 83 0.43 11.18 9.06
CA ALA A 83 0.59 12.56 8.60
C ALA A 83 -0.76 13.24 8.31
N VAL A 84 -1.71 12.51 7.70
CA VAL A 84 -3.01 13.08 7.31
C VAL A 84 -4.08 13.00 8.40
N ARG A 85 -3.91 12.15 9.44
CA ARG A 85 -4.93 11.93 10.48
C ARG A 85 -5.39 13.20 11.19
N GLY A 86 -4.50 14.19 11.31
CA GLY A 86 -4.80 15.50 11.92
C GLY A 86 -5.80 16.33 11.09
N ALA A 87 -5.86 16.10 9.78
CA ALA A 87 -6.79 16.77 8.87
C ALA A 87 -8.12 16.00 8.70
N LEU A 88 -8.21 14.76 9.16
CA LEU A 88 -9.40 13.92 9.02
C LEU A 88 -10.43 14.15 10.15
N PRO A 89 -11.73 13.89 9.90
CA PRO A 89 -12.80 14.03 10.89
C PRO A 89 -12.51 13.29 12.20
N ARG A 90 -13.03 13.76 13.33
CA ARG A 90 -12.72 13.17 14.65
C ARG A 90 -13.20 11.74 14.88
N ARG A 91 -14.22 11.28 14.14
CA ARG A 91 -14.78 9.94 14.32
C ARG A 91 -13.84 8.91 13.68
N GLU A 92 -13.30 7.99 14.49
CA GLU A 92 -12.35 6.94 14.05
C GLU A 92 -12.82 6.19 12.80
N ARG A 93 -14.09 5.73 12.80
CA ARG A 93 -14.68 5.02 11.66
C ARG A 93 -14.72 5.88 10.39
N ALA A 94 -14.97 7.18 10.52
CA ALA A 94 -14.98 8.09 9.38
C ALA A 94 -13.56 8.32 8.84
N ARG A 95 -12.54 8.40 9.72
CA ARG A 95 -11.13 8.47 9.30
C ARG A 95 -10.72 7.22 8.53
N ALA A 96 -11.06 6.06 9.06
CA ALA A 96 -10.75 4.78 8.44
C ALA A 96 -11.40 4.64 7.07
N ALA A 97 -12.70 4.97 6.97
CA ALA A 97 -13.41 4.95 5.70
C ALA A 97 -12.82 5.92 4.66
N LEU A 98 -12.49 7.16 5.07
CA LEU A 98 -11.89 8.15 4.17
C LEU A 98 -10.48 7.76 3.72
N PHE A 99 -9.68 7.19 4.61
CA PHE A 99 -8.34 6.73 4.25
C PHE A 99 -8.38 5.51 3.33
N ALA A 100 -9.27 4.56 3.59
CA ALA A 100 -9.51 3.42 2.70
C ALA A 100 -10.00 3.90 1.31
N ALA A 101 -10.96 4.85 1.28
CA ALA A 101 -11.44 5.44 0.03
C ALA A 101 -10.32 6.16 -0.73
N PHE A 102 -9.45 6.90 -0.03
CA PHE A 102 -8.27 7.55 -0.62
C PHE A 102 -7.33 6.52 -1.27
N LEU A 103 -7.02 5.42 -0.57
CA LEU A 103 -6.13 4.38 -1.10
C LEU A 103 -6.72 3.68 -2.34
N VAL A 104 -8.04 3.50 -2.37
CA VAL A 104 -8.74 2.99 -3.55
C VAL A 104 -8.68 3.99 -4.71
N LEU A 105 -9.00 5.26 -4.46
CA LEU A 105 -9.19 6.25 -5.52
C LEU A 105 -7.86 6.74 -6.12
N VAL A 106 -6.79 6.78 -5.32
CA VAL A 106 -5.51 7.36 -5.76
C VAL A 106 -4.53 6.24 -6.15
N PRO A 107 -3.93 5.48 -5.22
CA PRO A 107 -3.12 4.31 -5.59
C PRO A 107 -3.83 3.31 -6.48
N GLY A 108 -5.10 2.97 -6.20
CA GLY A 108 -5.86 2.02 -7.03
C GLY A 108 -6.09 2.49 -8.46
N ALA A 109 -6.28 3.80 -8.69
CA ALA A 109 -6.39 4.37 -10.03
C ALA A 109 -5.06 4.43 -10.79
N VAL A 110 -3.94 4.58 -10.07
CA VAL A 110 -2.60 4.46 -10.67
C VAL A 110 -2.35 3.00 -11.07
N PHE A 111 -2.64 2.08 -10.16
CA PHE A 111 -2.48 0.65 -10.38
C PHE A 111 -3.29 0.13 -11.58
N SER A 112 -4.55 0.57 -11.73
CA SER A 112 -5.39 0.17 -12.88
C SER A 112 -4.91 0.70 -14.23
N ARG A 113 -4.01 1.69 -14.24
CA ARG A 113 -3.41 2.25 -15.46
C ARG A 113 -2.09 1.57 -15.83
N ASP A 114 -1.55 0.70 -14.99
CA ASP A 114 -0.32 -0.04 -15.24
C ASP A 114 -0.45 -0.90 -16.51
N SER A 115 0.62 -0.99 -17.29
CA SER A 115 0.67 -1.79 -18.52
C SER A 115 0.43 -3.28 -18.27
N GLU A 116 0.91 -3.84 -17.16
CA GLU A 116 0.67 -5.25 -16.83
C GLU A 116 -0.81 -5.51 -16.54
N PHE A 117 -1.49 -4.53 -15.94
CA PHE A 117 -2.92 -4.63 -15.66
C PHE A 117 -3.77 -4.60 -16.93
N ARG A 118 -3.31 -3.90 -17.98
CA ARG A 118 -3.97 -3.86 -19.30
C ARG A 118 -3.72 -5.11 -20.15
N MET A 119 -2.70 -5.90 -19.82
CA MET A 119 -2.41 -7.16 -20.51
C MET A 119 -3.37 -8.29 -20.12
N LEU A 120 -4.06 -8.16 -18.98
CA LEU A 120 -5.07 -9.11 -18.53
C LEU A 120 -6.30 -9.04 -19.44
N GLU A 121 -6.84 -10.19 -19.83
CA GLU A 121 -8.09 -10.22 -20.60
C GLU A 121 -9.28 -9.74 -19.76
N ARG A 122 -9.20 -9.91 -18.42
CA ARG A 122 -10.29 -9.58 -17.49
C ARG A 122 -9.87 -8.50 -16.47
N PRO A 123 -9.69 -7.24 -16.88
CA PRO A 123 -9.23 -6.17 -15.98
C PRO A 123 -10.21 -5.88 -14.84
N LEU A 124 -11.52 -6.08 -15.07
CA LEU A 124 -12.55 -5.92 -14.03
C LEU A 124 -12.42 -6.97 -12.92
N LEU A 125 -12.02 -8.20 -13.25
CA LEU A 125 -11.78 -9.25 -12.27
C LEU A 125 -10.58 -8.88 -11.40
N ALA A 126 -9.47 -8.48 -12.03
CA ALA A 126 -8.30 -8.05 -11.29
C ALA A 126 -8.61 -6.87 -10.37
N LEU A 127 -9.43 -5.92 -10.83
CA LEU A 127 -9.86 -4.79 -9.99
C LEU A 127 -10.69 -5.28 -8.80
N ALA A 128 -11.64 -6.18 -9.04
CA ALA A 128 -12.49 -6.74 -7.98
C ALA A 128 -11.69 -7.51 -6.91
N VAL A 129 -10.61 -8.18 -7.29
CA VAL A 129 -9.78 -8.98 -6.37
C VAL A 129 -8.76 -8.12 -5.63
N PHE A 130 -8.20 -7.09 -6.27
CA PHE A 130 -7.24 -6.17 -5.62
C PHE A 130 -7.91 -5.06 -4.79
N LEU A 131 -9.12 -4.63 -5.14
CA LEU A 131 -9.83 -3.59 -4.42
C LEU A 131 -9.96 -3.88 -2.90
N PRO A 132 -10.34 -5.09 -2.46
CA PRO A 132 -10.34 -5.47 -1.05
C PRO A 132 -8.99 -5.28 -0.35
N VAL A 133 -7.86 -5.49 -1.05
CA VAL A 133 -6.52 -5.32 -0.47
C VAL A 133 -6.32 -3.88 0.01
N PHE A 134 -6.65 -2.90 -0.83
CA PHE A 134 -6.55 -1.47 -0.48
C PHE A 134 -7.50 -1.09 0.65
N VAL A 135 -8.74 -1.57 0.59
CA VAL A 135 -9.77 -1.28 1.61
C VAL A 135 -9.36 -1.87 2.96
N LEU A 136 -9.01 -3.16 3.00
CA LEU A 136 -8.62 -3.85 4.22
C LEU A 136 -7.38 -3.23 4.84
N TYR A 137 -6.37 -2.91 4.03
CA TYR A 137 -5.15 -2.26 4.52
C TYR A 137 -5.47 -0.87 5.10
N GLY A 138 -6.23 -0.05 4.37
CA GLY A 138 -6.60 1.29 4.83
C GLY A 138 -7.40 1.28 6.13
N LEU A 139 -8.39 0.38 6.23
CA LEU A 139 -9.17 0.20 7.45
C LEU A 139 -8.31 -0.29 8.61
N LEU A 140 -7.48 -1.32 8.39
CA LEU A 140 -6.61 -1.89 9.41
C LEU A 140 -5.67 -0.84 9.97
N VAL A 141 -4.92 -0.16 9.10
CA VAL A 141 -3.95 0.86 9.53
C VAL A 141 -4.64 1.97 10.30
N ALA A 142 -5.73 2.52 9.76
CA ALA A 142 -6.41 3.64 10.40
C ALA A 142 -6.99 3.25 11.78
N LEU A 143 -7.69 2.13 11.88
CA LEU A 143 -8.32 1.70 13.14
C LEU A 143 -7.28 1.33 14.20
N VAL A 144 -6.21 0.64 13.81
CA VAL A 144 -5.18 0.19 14.75
C VAL A 144 -4.30 1.37 15.19
N VAL A 145 -3.93 2.27 14.28
CA VAL A 145 -3.16 3.48 14.63
C VAL A 145 -3.97 4.38 15.56
N GLU A 146 -5.25 4.64 15.30
CA GLU A 146 -6.08 5.45 16.20
C GLU A 146 -6.24 4.81 17.58
N ARG A 147 -6.25 3.46 17.66
CA ARG A 147 -6.34 2.75 18.94
C ARG A 147 -5.08 2.80 19.78
N TYR A 148 -3.89 2.80 19.17
CA TYR A 148 -2.61 2.64 19.90
C TYR A 148 -1.71 3.87 19.91
N ALA A 149 -1.85 4.76 18.92
CA ALA A 149 -1.10 6.01 18.86
C ALA A 149 -1.78 7.07 19.74
N PRO A 150 -1.01 7.91 20.44
CA PRO A 150 -1.54 9.07 21.14
C PRO A 150 -2.42 9.92 20.22
N ALA A 151 -3.45 10.54 20.81
CA ALA A 151 -4.33 11.46 20.11
C ALA A 151 -3.51 12.56 19.41
N PRO A 152 -3.92 13.00 18.22
CA PRO A 152 -3.19 14.05 17.50
C PRO A 152 -3.18 15.32 18.36
N GLU A 153 -1.98 15.76 18.77
CA GLU A 153 -1.80 17.08 19.37
C GLU A 153 -2.23 18.13 18.33
N ARG A 154 -3.20 18.98 18.70
CA ARG A 154 -3.73 20.03 17.83
C ARG A 154 -2.71 21.14 17.67
N THR A 155 -1.76 20.94 16.77
CA THR A 155 -0.82 21.98 16.40
C THR A 155 -1.49 22.95 15.43
N HIS A 156 -1.95 24.09 15.93
CA HIS A 156 -2.33 25.24 15.12
C HIS A 156 -1.05 25.90 14.57
N GLY A 157 -0.85 25.83 13.25
CA GLY A 157 0.23 26.54 12.53
C GLY A 157 1.56 25.79 12.41
N ALA A 158 2.05 25.64 11.16
CA ALA A 158 3.32 25.01 10.70
C ALA A 158 3.39 23.48 10.43
N PRO A 159 2.99 22.55 11.31
CA PRO A 159 3.19 21.12 11.06
C PRO A 159 2.14 20.50 10.15
N ALA A 160 1.04 21.19 9.83
CA ALA A 160 0.16 20.81 8.73
C ALA A 160 0.86 20.97 7.35
N VAL A 161 1.77 21.94 7.24
CA VAL A 161 2.61 22.15 6.05
C VAL A 161 3.75 21.13 6.02
N MET A 162 4.35 20.83 7.17
CA MET A 162 5.38 19.78 7.29
C MET A 162 4.80 18.38 7.03
N ALA A 163 3.59 18.09 7.50
CA ALA A 163 2.86 16.86 7.19
C ALA A 163 2.54 16.76 5.70
N ARG A 164 2.09 17.84 5.06
CA ARG A 164 1.93 17.88 3.59
C ARG A 164 3.24 17.68 2.86
N GLY A 165 4.34 18.28 3.33
CA GLY A 165 5.68 18.12 2.78
C GLY A 165 6.19 16.70 2.90
N VAL A 166 6.04 16.07 4.07
CA VAL A 166 6.37 14.66 4.29
C VAL A 166 5.50 13.78 3.40
N VAL A 167 4.20 14.04 3.27
CA VAL A 167 3.32 13.27 2.36
C VAL A 167 3.76 13.39 0.91
N LEU A 168 4.02 14.61 0.42
CA LEU A 168 4.50 14.82 -0.95
C LEU A 168 5.85 14.16 -1.18
N LEU A 169 6.74 14.20 -0.19
CA LEU A 169 8.06 13.59 -0.26
C LEU A 169 7.98 12.07 -0.18
N THR A 170 7.08 11.51 0.64
CA THR A 170 6.88 10.06 0.80
C THR A 170 6.21 9.47 -0.44
N VAL A 171 5.19 10.15 -0.98
CA VAL A 171 4.53 9.78 -2.24
C VAL A 171 5.48 9.95 -3.42
N GLY A 172 6.24 11.05 -3.48
CA GLY A 172 7.26 11.28 -4.49
C GLY A 172 8.39 10.26 -4.43
N LEU A 173 8.83 9.88 -3.23
CA LEU A 173 9.83 8.84 -3.01
C LEU A 173 9.30 7.46 -3.40
N ALA A 174 8.07 7.13 -3.02
CA ALA A 174 7.44 5.88 -3.41
C ALA A 174 7.31 5.76 -4.94
N LEU A 175 6.86 6.83 -5.59
CA LEU A 175 6.76 6.89 -7.05
C LEU A 175 8.13 6.79 -7.71
N THR A 176 9.16 7.46 -7.19
CA THR A 176 10.52 7.34 -7.74
C THR A 176 11.11 5.95 -7.53
N LEU A 177 10.87 5.31 -6.39
CA LEU A 177 11.32 3.94 -6.16
C LEU A 177 10.58 2.93 -7.05
N GLN A 178 9.27 3.12 -7.28
CA GLN A 178 8.51 2.32 -8.24
C GLN A 178 9.05 2.48 -9.66
N VAL A 179 9.29 3.72 -10.10
CA VAL A 179 9.85 4.02 -11.41
C VAL A 179 11.27 3.45 -11.56
N VAL A 180 12.12 3.57 -10.53
CA VAL A 180 13.48 3.01 -10.52
C VAL A 180 13.47 1.49 -10.54
N SER A 181 12.51 0.86 -9.85
CA SER A 181 12.32 -0.59 -9.91
C SER A 181 11.94 -1.04 -11.33
N LEU A 182 11.02 -0.32 -11.97
CA LEU A 182 10.58 -0.61 -13.34
C LEU A 182 11.72 -0.42 -14.36
N THR A 183 12.56 0.61 -14.19
CA THR A 183 13.68 0.86 -15.11
C THR A 183 14.84 -0.12 -14.95
N ARG A 184 15.08 -0.66 -13.75
CA ARG A 184 16.10 -1.69 -13.54
C ARG A 184 15.69 -3.04 -14.12
N VAL A 185 14.39 -3.34 -14.11
CA VAL A 185 13.87 -4.56 -14.74
C VAL A 185 13.91 -4.44 -16.28
N SER A 186 13.73 -3.26 -16.86
CA SER A 186 13.84 -3.06 -18.31
C SER A 186 15.28 -3.08 -18.86
N ALA A 187 16.29 -3.11 -17.99
CA ALA A 187 17.70 -3.02 -18.36
C ALA A 187 18.47 -4.35 -18.21
N GLY A 188 17.80 -5.43 -17.82
CA GLY A 188 18.36 -6.79 -17.70
C GLY A 188 17.57 -7.80 -18.50
#